data_AF-A0AAW9J6W5-F1
#
_entry.id   AF-A0AAW9J6W5-F1
#
_cell.length_a   1.000
_cell.length_b   1.000
_cell.length_c   1.000
_cell.angle_alpha   90.00
_cell.angle_beta   90.00
_cell.angle_gamma   90.00
#
_symmetry.space_group_name_H-M   'P 1'
#
loop_
_entity.id
_entity.type
_entity.pdbx_description
1 polymer ?
#
loop_
_entity_poly.entity_id
_entity_poly.type
_entity_poly.pdbx_seq_one_letter_code
_entity_poly.pdbx_strand_id
1 'polypeptide(L)'
;MGKPIVAIVGRPNVGKSTLFNRLAGQRISIVQDTPGVTRDRVYAQAEWLNYNFTMIDTGGIEPEREDIIVKQMRRQANIAIETADVIVFVVDGKEGLTPAAHEVAS
;
A
#
# COMPACT_ATOMS: atom_id res chain seq x y z
N MET A 1 -15.21 19.33 5.13
CA MET A 1 -15.16 17.90 4.74
C MET A 1 -13.76 17.65 4.21
N GLY A 2 -13.04 16.64 4.71
CA GLY A 2 -11.70 16.31 4.21
C GLY A 2 -11.76 15.75 2.78
N LYS A 3 -10.65 15.78 2.05
CA LYS A 3 -10.54 15.06 0.77
C LYS A 3 -10.66 13.55 1.03
N PRO A 4 -11.31 12.77 0.14
CA PRO A 4 -11.36 11.32 0.29
C PRO A 4 -9.97 10.69 0.42
N ILE A 5 -9.87 9.62 1.20
CA ILE A 5 -8.65 8.88 1.44
C ILE A 5 -8.68 7.59 0.61
N VAL A 6 -7.65 7.40 -0.21
CA VAL A 6 -7.43 6.20 -1.02
C VAL A 6 -6.21 5.45 -0.49
N ALA A 7 -6.40 4.26 0.06
CA ALA A 7 -5.29 3.43 0.52
C ALA A 7 -4.88 2.41 -0.56
N ILE A 8 -3.57 2.31 -0.82
CA ILE A 8 -3.01 1.30 -1.72
C ILE A 8 -2.43 0.17 -0.86
N VAL A 9 -3.03 -1.00 -0.95
CA VAL A 9 -2.68 -2.19 -0.15
C VAL A 9 -2.37 -3.39 -1.03
N GLY A 10 -1.63 -4.35 -0.50
CA GLY A 10 -1.17 -5.52 -1.23
C GLY A 10 0.12 -6.08 -0.65
N ARG A 11 0.47 -7.30 -1.03
CA ARG A 11 1.72 -7.95 -0.60
C ARG A 11 2.96 -7.09 -0.92
N PRO A 12 4.10 -7.31 -0.24
CA PRO A 12 5.37 -6.72 -0.64
C PRO A 12 5.67 -6.96 -2.14
N ASN A 13 6.35 -6.02 -2.78
CA ASN A 13 6.88 -6.12 -4.14
C ASN A 13 5.86 -6.28 -5.31
N VAL A 14 4.55 -6.19 -5.07
CA VAL A 14 3.52 -6.21 -6.14
C VAL A 14 3.41 -4.90 -6.95
N GLY A 15 4.33 -3.95 -6.77
CA GLY A 15 4.33 -2.67 -7.51
C GLY A 15 3.51 -1.51 -6.90
N LYS A 16 3.10 -1.60 -5.63
CA LYS A 16 2.35 -0.54 -4.92
C LYS A 16 3.00 0.84 -5.03
N SER A 17 4.28 0.95 -4.70
CA SER A 17 5.01 2.23 -4.72
C SER A 17 5.19 2.80 -6.13
N THR A 18 5.25 1.93 -7.14
CA THR A 18 5.24 2.34 -8.56
C THR A 18 3.90 2.97 -8.94
N LEU A 19 2.79 2.34 -8.55
CA LEU A 19 1.45 2.89 -8.76
C LEU A 19 1.27 4.22 -8.00
N PHE A 20 1.66 4.25 -6.73
CA PHE A 20 1.59 5.44 -5.88
C PHE A 20 2.33 6.63 -6.50
N ASN A 21 3.59 6.43 -6.90
CA ASN A 21 4.39 7.49 -7.52
C ASN A 21 3.80 7.98 -8.85
N ARG A 22 3.27 7.05 -9.66
CA ARG A 22 2.61 7.42 -10.92
C ARG A 22 1.38 8.29 -10.67
N LEU A 23 0.55 7.93 -9.70
CA LEU A 23 -0.65 8.68 -9.33
C LEU A 23 -0.32 10.02 -8.66
N ALA A 24 0.77 10.09 -7.90
CA ALA A 24 1.21 11.31 -7.23
C ALA A 24 1.83 12.34 -8.18
N GLY A 25 2.16 11.95 -9.42
CA GLY A 25 2.82 12.82 -10.41
C GLY A 25 4.28 13.18 -10.08
N GLN A 26 4.82 12.63 -9.00
CA GLN A 26 6.19 12.84 -8.53
C GLN A 26 6.70 11.61 -7.76
N ARG A 27 8.02 11.47 -7.70
CA ARG A 27 8.68 10.34 -7.04
C ARG A 27 8.79 10.58 -5.53
N ILE A 28 7.72 10.30 -4.79
CA ILE A 28 7.61 10.52 -3.34
C ILE A 28 7.98 9.26 -2.56
N SER A 29 7.43 8.11 -2.97
CA SER A 29 7.72 6.82 -2.36
C SER A 29 9.05 6.30 -2.92
N ILE A 30 10.02 6.05 -2.03
CA ILE A 30 11.29 5.44 -2.45
C ILE A 30 11.00 3.98 -2.74
N VAL A 31 10.90 3.65 -4.02
CA VAL A 31 10.98 2.28 -4.51
C VAL A 31 12.40 1.78 -4.20
N GLN A 32 12.58 1.11 -3.07
CA GLN A 32 13.78 0.33 -2.79
C GLN A 32 13.35 -1.13 -2.61
N ASP A 33 13.86 -1.99 -3.48
CA ASP A 33 13.77 -3.47 -3.39
C ASP A 33 14.69 -4.04 -2.29
N THR A 34 15.10 -3.20 -1.33
CA THR A 34 16.04 -3.57 -0.26
C THR A 34 15.28 -3.69 1.06
N PRO A 35 15.23 -4.89 1.69
CA PRO A 35 14.83 -5.01 3.09
C PRO A 35 15.75 -4.11 3.94
N GLY A 36 15.21 -3.18 4.74
CA GLY A 36 16.03 -2.40 5.67
C GLY A 36 15.60 -0.96 5.96
N VAL A 37 14.59 -0.43 5.26
CA VAL A 37 14.21 0.99 5.36
C VAL A 37 12.83 1.15 6.00
N THR A 38 12.82 1.42 7.31
CA THR A 38 11.69 2.09 7.97
C THR A 38 11.34 3.35 7.19
N ARG A 39 10.08 3.50 6.80
CA ARG A 39 9.52 4.82 6.57
C ARG A 39 8.03 4.78 6.84
N ASP A 40 7.62 5.72 7.68
CA ASP A 40 6.25 6.01 8.04
C ASP A 40 5.32 6.06 6.81
N ARG A 41 4.01 5.88 7.04
CA ARG A 41 2.99 5.93 5.98
C ARG A 41 3.22 7.16 5.10
N VAL A 42 3.32 6.94 3.79
CA VAL A 42 3.57 8.02 2.84
C VAL A 42 2.22 8.54 2.36
N TYR A 43 2.00 9.84 2.53
CA TYR A 43 0.81 10.53 2.05
C TYR A 43 1.15 11.32 0.79
N ALA A 44 0.24 11.31 -0.18
CA ALA A 44 0.34 12.14 -1.37
C ALA A 44 -1.02 12.71 -1.74
N GLN A 45 -1.04 13.93 -2.25
CA GLN A 45 -2.21 14.46 -2.95
C GLN A 45 -2.18 13.96 -4.38
N ALA A 46 -3.32 13.48 -4.88
CA ALA A 46 -3.46 13.01 -6.25
C ALA A 46 -4.75 13.54 -6.88
N GLU A 47 -4.70 13.66 -8.20
CA GLU A 47 -5.85 13.96 -9.05
C GLU A 47 -5.95 12.91 -10.15
N TRP A 48 -7.14 12.34 -10.34
CA TRP A 48 -7.41 11.43 -11.45
C TRP A 48 -8.83 11.67 -11.97
N LEU A 49 -8.99 11.90 -13.28
CA LEU A 49 -10.29 12.19 -13.91
C LEU A 49 -11.09 13.28 -13.17
N ASN A 50 -10.42 14.37 -12.77
CA ASN A 50 -10.98 15.50 -11.99
C ASN A 50 -11.39 15.17 -10.54
N TYR A 51 -11.09 13.97 -10.03
CA TYR A 51 -11.26 13.63 -8.61
C TYR A 51 -9.99 13.91 -7.85
N ASN A 52 -10.10 14.71 -6.78
CA ASN A 52 -9.01 15.05 -5.88
C ASN A 52 -9.10 14.21 -4.60
N PHE A 53 -8.01 13.53 -4.24
CA PHE A 53 -7.97 12.64 -3.07
C PHE A 53 -6.59 12.62 -2.43
N THR A 54 -6.54 12.13 -1.19
CA THR A 54 -5.29 11.83 -0.48
C THR A 54 -5.01 10.36 -0.62
N MET A 55 -3.85 10.01 -1.18
CA MET A 55 -3.37 8.64 -1.21
C MET A 55 -2.54 8.30 0.03
N ILE A 56 -2.63 7.05 0.47
CA ILE A 56 -1.80 6.48 1.52
C ILE A 56 -1.11 5.22 0.96
N ASP A 57 0.23 5.21 1.01
CA ASP A 57 1.03 3.98 0.85
C ASP A 57 1.26 3.38 2.24
N THR A 58 0.80 2.15 2.46
CA THR A 58 0.94 1.46 3.75
C THR A 58 2.34 0.85 3.95
N GLY A 59 3.37 1.41 3.30
CA GLY A 59 4.77 0.95 3.22
C GLY A 59 5.33 0.22 4.46
N GLY A 60 6.13 -0.81 4.18
CA GLY A 60 6.43 -1.98 5.02
C GLY A 60 7.00 -1.68 6.41
N ILE A 61 6.38 -2.28 7.43
CA ILE A 61 7.10 -2.57 8.67
C ILE A 61 7.99 -3.76 8.36
N GLU A 62 9.28 -3.60 8.62
CA GLU A 62 10.23 -4.68 8.39
C GLU A 62 9.90 -5.87 9.31
N PRO A 63 9.79 -7.07 8.76
CA PRO A 63 9.68 -8.27 9.56
C PRO A 63 11.09 -8.76 9.88
N GLU A 64 11.51 -8.65 11.13
CA GLU A 64 12.77 -9.27 11.58
C GLU A 64 12.72 -10.81 11.53
N ARG A 65 11.54 -11.44 11.32
CA ARG A 65 11.34 -12.89 11.25
C ARG A 65 10.15 -13.29 10.36
N GLU A 66 10.26 -14.43 9.66
CA GLU A 66 9.24 -14.98 8.76
C GLU A 66 7.84 -15.11 9.40
N ASP A 67 7.78 -15.49 10.68
CA ASP A 67 6.51 -15.69 11.42
C ASP A 67 5.75 -14.39 11.72
N ILE A 68 6.41 -13.23 11.64
CA ILE A 68 5.82 -11.92 12.01
C ILE A 68 5.21 -11.20 10.80
N ILE A 69 5.61 -11.61 9.59
CA ILE A 69 5.23 -10.98 8.31
C ILE A 69 3.70 -10.92 8.17
N VAL A 70 3.02 -12.05 8.32
CA VAL A 70 1.58 -12.18 8.07
C VAL A 70 0.77 -11.30 9.03
N LYS A 71 1.15 -11.29 10.32
CA LYS A 71 0.48 -10.47 11.35
C LYS A 71 0.67 -8.98 11.09
N GLN A 72 1.85 -8.58 10.62
CA GLN A 72 2.12 -7.19 10.22
C GLN A 72 1.32 -6.78 8.98
N MET A 73 1.25 -7.64 7.96
CA MET A 73 0.44 -7.37 6.75
C MET A 73 -1.04 -7.17 7.10
N ARG A 74 -1.62 -8.06 7.92
CA ARG A 74 -2.99 -7.91 8.41
C ARG A 74 -3.20 -6.61 9.18
N ARG A 75 -2.25 -6.24 10.05
CA ARG A 75 -2.35 -4.97 10.80
C ARG A 75 -2.35 -3.77 9.86
N GLN A 76 -1.51 -3.77 8.82
CA GLN A 76 -1.48 -2.69 7.82
C GLN A 76 -2.77 -2.63 7.01
N ALA A 77 -3.31 -3.78 6.61
CA ALA A 77 -4.59 -3.86 5.91
C ALA A 77 -5.73 -3.32 6.77
N ASN A 78 -5.83 -3.74 8.04
CA ASN A 78 -6.86 -3.26 8.97
C ASN A 78 -6.79 -1.74 9.17
N ILE A 79 -5.59 -1.21 9.35
CA ILE A 79 -5.35 0.23 9.45
C ILE A 79 -5.84 0.97 8.19
N ALA A 80 -5.55 0.43 7.00
CA ALA A 80 -5.99 1.01 5.75
C ALA A 80 -7.52 0.96 5.64
N ILE A 81 -8.13 -0.15 6.01
CA ILE A 81 -9.58 -0.35 6.03
C ILE A 81 -10.27 0.66 6.95
N GLU A 82 -9.71 0.89 8.15
CA GLU A 82 -10.27 1.84 9.12
C GLU A 82 -10.14 3.32 8.70
N THR A 83 -9.15 3.65 7.88
CA THR A 83 -8.81 5.06 7.56
C THR A 83 -9.19 5.49 6.15
N ALA A 84 -9.48 4.56 5.24
CA ALA A 84 -9.71 4.86 3.84
C ALA A 84 -11.20 4.89 3.47
N ASP A 85 -11.57 5.83 2.61
CA ASP A 85 -12.86 5.83 1.93
C ASP A 85 -12.86 4.84 0.75
N VAL A 86 -11.69 4.60 0.15
CA VAL A 86 -11.50 3.65 -0.96
C VAL A 86 -10.21 2.86 -0.76
N ILE A 87 -10.28 1.56 -0.99
CA ILE A 87 -9.14 0.65 -0.92
C ILE A 87 -8.81 0.15 -2.32
N VAL A 88 -7.56 0.30 -2.73
CA VAL A 88 -7.01 -0.27 -3.97
C VAL A 88 -6.11 -1.44 -3.58
N PHE A 89 -6.61 -2.67 -3.77
CA PHE A 89 -5.85 -3.89 -3.53
C PHE A 89 -5.07 -4.30 -4.77
N VAL A 90 -3.74 -4.30 -4.67
CA VAL A 90 -2.81 -4.57 -5.76
C VAL A 90 -2.26 -5.98 -5.62
N VAL A 91 -2.29 -6.73 -6.72
CA VAL A 91 -1.76 -8.10 -6.84
C VAL A 91 -0.78 -8.19 -8.00
N ASP A 92 0.17 -9.12 -7.92
CA ASP A 92 1.06 -9.42 -9.04
C ASP A 92 0.31 -10.26 -10.08
N GLY A 93 0.19 -9.75 -11.31
CA GLY A 93 -0.47 -10.44 -12.41
C GLY A 93 0.27 -11.69 -12.91
N LYS A 94 1.55 -11.88 -12.58
CA LYS A 94 2.33 -13.08 -12.90
C LYS A 94 2.15 -14.18 -11.86
N GLU A 95 2.17 -13.83 -10.57
CA GLU A 95 1.97 -14.79 -9.48
C GLU A 95 0.49 -15.16 -9.30
N GLY A 96 -0.42 -14.29 -9.74
CA GLY A 96 -1.86 -14.48 -9.57
C GLY A 96 -2.28 -14.41 -8.10
N LEU A 97 -3.44 -15.00 -7.78
CA LEU A 97 -3.98 -15.00 -6.43
C LEU A 97 -3.27 -16.04 -5.56
N THR A 98 -2.35 -15.57 -4.73
CA THR A 98 -1.67 -16.41 -3.74
C THR A 98 -2.49 -16.54 -2.44
N PRO A 99 -2.25 -17.55 -1.58
CA PRO A 99 -2.90 -17.65 -0.27
C PRO A 99 -2.69 -16.40 0.59
N ALA A 100 -1.47 -15.85 0.59
CA ALA A 100 -1.16 -14.61 1.30
C ALA A 100 -1.91 -13.39 0.72
N ALA A 101 -2.28 -13.39 -0.57
CA ALA A 101 -3.14 -12.34 -1.13
C ALA A 101 -4.59 -12.47 -0.63
N HIS A 102 -5.13 -13.70 -0.54
CA HIS A 102 -6.45 -13.94 0.06
C HIS A 102 -6.50 -13.50 1.52
N GLU A 103 -5.44 -13.76 2.28
CA GLU A 103 -5.35 -13.42 3.70
C GLU A 103 -5.31 -11.91 3.99
N VAL A 104 -4.86 -11.10 3.03
CA VAL A 104 -4.89 -9.63 3.11
C VAL A 104 -6.24 -9.07 2.65
N ALA A 105 -6.94 -9.77 1.76
CA ALA A 105 -8.23 -9.37 1.22
C ALA A 105 -9.43 -9.72 2.13
N SER A 106 -9.26 -10.71 3.02
CA SER A 106 -10.27 -11.18 3.99
C SER A 106 -10.33 -10.31 5.24
#